data_AF-A0A957CM44-F1
#
_entry.id   AF-A0A957CM44-F1
#
_cell.length_a   1.000
_cell.length_b   1.000
_cell.length_c   1.000
_cell.angle_alpha   90.00
_cell.angle_beta   90.00
_cell.angle_gamma   90.00
#
_symmetry.space_group_name_H-M   'P 1'
#
loop_
_entity.id
_entity.type
_entity.pdbx_description
1 polymer ?
#
loop_
_entity_poly.entity_id
_entity_poly.type
_entity_poly.pdbx_seq_one_letter_code
_entity_poly.pdbx_strand_id
1 'polypeptide(L)'
;MLSPIEKILFGLLVAVCLTATYNTFGQMGRIIMRGQGELNLKDLPQRIIKGLVALFTQGRMIRHRKISSLFHYGVAYGFIFYLLVNLVDVLEGLIPNFHLLDGNIIGNLFR
;
A
#
# COMPACT_ATOMS: atom_id res chain seq x y z
N MET A 1 -20.97 5.01 -6.68
CA MET A 1 -20.17 5.71 -7.71
C MET A 1 -20.12 7.20 -7.40
N LEU A 2 -18.97 7.84 -7.62
CA LEU A 2 -18.79 9.28 -7.39
C LEU A 2 -19.53 10.12 -8.45
N SER A 3 -20.05 11.27 -8.03
CA SER A 3 -20.58 12.33 -8.90
C SER A 3 -19.46 12.99 -9.73
N PRO A 4 -19.79 13.73 -10.80
CA PRO A 4 -18.78 14.43 -11.61
C PRO A 4 -17.88 15.37 -10.79
N ILE A 5 -18.45 16.10 -9.83
CA ILE A 5 -17.69 17.02 -8.97
C ILE A 5 -16.76 16.24 -8.04
N GLU A 6 -17.23 15.16 -7.41
CA GLU A 6 -16.40 14.32 -6.55
C GLU A 6 -15.25 13.66 -7.31
N LYS A 7 -15.46 13.24 -8.57
CA LYS A 7 -14.39 12.71 -9.42
C LYS A 7 -13.31 13.75 -9.69
N ILE A 8 -13.69 15.01 -9.93
CA ILE A 8 -12.74 16.11 -10.13
C ILE A 8 -11.96 16.37 -8.84
N LEU A 9 -12.64 16.50 -7.71
CA LEU A 9 -11.99 16.74 -6.41
C LEU A 9 -11.06 15.59 -6.01
N PHE A 10 -11.49 14.35 -6.22
CA PHE A 10 -10.67 13.16 -5.98
C PHE A 10 -9.44 13.16 -6.90
N GLY A 11 -9.60 13.47 -8.18
CA GLY A 11 -8.49 13.58 -9.13
C GLY A 11 -7.47 14.66 -8.72
N LEU A 12 -7.94 15.82 -8.24
CA LEU A 12 -7.08 16.88 -7.71
C LEU A 12 -6.32 16.40 -6.45
N LEU A 13 -7.00 15.73 -5.53
CA LEU A 13 -6.37 15.16 -4.34
C LEU A 13 -5.29 14.14 -4.71
N VAL A 14 -5.59 13.23 -5.64
CA VAL A 14 -4.61 12.26 -6.15
C VAL A 14 -3.39 12.98 -6.75
N ALA A 15 -3.59 14.03 -7.54
CA ALA A 15 -2.49 14.82 -8.11
C ALA A 15 -1.61 15.46 -7.03
N VAL A 16 -2.21 16.02 -5.98
CA VAL A 16 -1.49 16.58 -4.82
C VAL A 16 -0.69 15.49 -4.11
N CYS A 17 -1.32 14.36 -3.80
CA CYS A 17 -0.67 13.23 -3.11
C CYS A 17 0.50 12.66 -3.92
N LEU A 18 0.33 12.46 -5.23
CA LEU A 18 1.38 11.97 -6.12
C LEU A 18 2.54 12.97 -6.23
N THR A 19 2.25 14.27 -6.30
CA THR A 19 3.27 15.33 -6.31
C THR A 19 4.08 15.33 -5.02
N ALA A 20 3.41 15.28 -3.87
CA ALA A 20 4.06 15.21 -2.56
C ALA A 20 4.93 13.95 -2.43
N THR A 21 4.43 12.80 -2.90
CA THR A 21 5.14 11.52 -2.92
C THR A 21 6.39 11.62 -3.81
N TYR A 22 6.23 12.09 -5.05
CA TYR A 22 7.34 12.23 -6.00
C TYR A 22 8.43 13.16 -5.47
N ASN A 23 8.07 14.30 -4.89
CA ASN A 23 9.02 15.25 -4.33
C ASN A 23 9.82 14.65 -3.17
N THR A 24 9.12 13.99 -2.23
CA THR A 24 9.74 13.42 -1.02
C THR A 24 10.62 12.22 -1.35
N PHE A 25 10.08 11.23 -2.08
CA PHE A 25 10.86 10.05 -2.48
C PHE A 25 11.96 10.39 -3.48
N GLY A 26 11.74 11.37 -4.37
CA GLY A 26 12.77 11.87 -5.27
C GLY A 26 13.90 12.59 -4.54
N GLN A 27 13.62 13.30 -3.45
CA GLN A 27 14.67 13.83 -2.57
C GLN A 27 15.45 12.70 -1.90
N MET A 28 14.76 11.70 -1.33
CA MET A 28 15.41 10.54 -0.72
C MET A 28 16.31 9.79 -1.72
N GLY A 29 15.81 9.53 -2.93
CA GLY A 29 16.58 8.88 -3.99
C GLY A 29 17.85 9.67 -4.35
N ARG A 30 17.73 11.00 -4.53
CA ARG A 30 18.90 11.86 -4.78
C ARG A 30 19.91 11.83 -3.64
N ILE A 31 19.47 11.75 -2.38
CA ILE A 31 20.37 11.63 -1.23
C ILE A 31 21.10 10.29 -1.25
N ILE A 32 20.39 9.18 -1.48
CA ILE A 32 20.97 7.84 -1.56
C ILE A 32 22.04 7.78 -2.68
N MET A 33 21.74 8.35 -3.84
CA MET A 33 22.65 8.37 -4.99
C MET A 33 23.88 9.27 -4.81
N ARG A 34 23.93 10.13 -3.78
CA ARG A 34 25.13 10.89 -3.41
C ARG A 34 26.11 10.07 -2.55
N GLY A 35 25.70 8.90 -2.08
CA GLY A 35 26.56 7.98 -1.33
C GLY A 35 27.72 7.45 -2.18
N GLN A 36 28.70 6.83 -1.52
CA GLN A 36 29.81 6.16 -2.20
C GLN A 36 29.40 4.75 -2.63
N GLY A 37 29.81 4.32 -3.82
CA GLY A 37 29.52 3.00 -4.39
C GLY A 37 28.30 2.97 -5.32
N GLU A 38 27.91 1.77 -5.75
CA GLU A 38 26.78 1.55 -6.65
C GLU A 38 25.63 0.83 -5.96
N LEU A 39 24.40 1.05 -6.44
CA LEU A 39 23.25 0.28 -5.99
C LEU A 39 23.47 -1.20 -6.34
N ASN A 40 23.49 -2.04 -5.32
CA ASN A 40 23.52 -3.48 -5.54
C ASN A 40 22.15 -3.93 -6.05
N LEU A 41 22.06 -4.16 -7.37
CA LEU A 41 20.87 -4.69 -8.05
C LEU A 41 20.94 -6.20 -8.28
N LYS A 42 21.98 -6.88 -7.74
CA LYS A 42 22.10 -8.33 -7.85
C LYS A 42 20.93 -9.01 -7.14
N ASP A 43 20.38 -10.05 -7.79
CA ASP A 43 19.27 -10.87 -7.31
C ASP A 43 18.04 -10.04 -6.91
N LEU A 44 17.82 -8.90 -7.58
CA LEU A 44 16.75 -7.96 -7.25
C LEU A 44 15.36 -8.63 -7.22
N PRO A 45 14.96 -9.47 -8.20
CA PRO A 45 13.67 -10.16 -8.14
C PRO A 45 13.51 -11.01 -6.87
N GLN A 46 14.55 -11.78 -6.50
CA GLN A 46 14.54 -12.63 -5.32
C GLN A 46 14.44 -11.80 -4.04
N ARG A 47 15.12 -10.64 -3.99
CA ARG A 47 15.06 -9.72 -2.86
C ARG A 47 13.71 -9.04 -2.72
N ILE A 48 13.07 -8.68 -3.84
CA ILE A 48 11.70 -8.16 -3.86
C ILE A 48 10.75 -9.22 -3.32
N ILE A 49 10.81 -10.45 -3.83
CA ILE A 49 9.97 -11.56 -3.34
C ILE A 49 10.20 -11.79 -1.85
N LYS A 50 11.46 -11.84 -1.40
CA LYS A 50 11.79 -11.99 0.03
C LYS A 50 11.21 -10.85 0.88
N GLY A 51 11.24 -9.63 0.37
CA GLY A 51 10.63 -8.46 1.02
C GLY A 51 9.11 -8.56 1.10
N LEU A 52 8.45 -8.97 0.02
CA LEU A 52 7.01 -9.21 -0.02
C LEU A 52 6.59 -10.32 0.95
N VAL A 53 7.30 -11.44 0.96
CA VAL A 53 7.07 -12.51 1.94
C VAL A 53 7.24 -11.96 3.35
N ALA A 54 8.29 -11.20 3.63
CA ALA A 54 8.51 -10.60 4.95
C ALA A 54 7.44 -9.56 5.33
N LEU A 55 6.83 -8.86 4.36
CA LEU A 55 5.72 -7.94 4.61
C LEU A 55 4.48 -8.68 5.13
N PHE A 56 4.15 -9.85 4.58
CA PHE A 56 3.02 -10.63 5.07
C PHE A 56 3.38 -11.46 6.30
N THR A 57 4.50 -12.17 6.27
CA THR A 57 4.91 -13.06 7.38
C THR A 57 5.55 -12.32 8.54
N GLN A 58 5.83 -11.02 8.41
CA GLN A 58 6.49 -10.19 9.42
C GLN A 58 7.84 -10.78 9.92
N GLY A 59 8.48 -11.59 9.08
CA GLY A 59 9.76 -12.26 9.35
C GLY A 59 9.78 -13.10 10.65
N ARG A 60 10.83 -12.90 11.46
CA ARG A 60 11.04 -13.62 12.74
C ARG A 60 10.81 -12.75 13.98
N MET A 61 10.12 -11.61 13.84
CA MET A 61 9.99 -10.60 14.91
C MET A 61 9.39 -11.18 16.21
N ILE A 62 8.38 -12.05 16.08
CA ILE A 62 7.67 -12.65 17.21
C ILE A 62 8.58 -13.46 18.15
N ARG A 63 9.72 -13.97 17.65
CA ARG A 63 10.66 -14.76 18.45
C ARG A 63 11.31 -13.96 19.58
N HIS A 64 11.54 -12.65 19.38
CA HIS A 64 12.31 -11.84 20.31
C HIS A 64 11.45 -10.91 21.18
N ARG A 65 10.27 -10.48 20.69
CA ARG A 65 9.36 -9.57 21.40
C ARG A 65 7.90 -9.91 21.13
N LYS A 66 7.39 -10.97 21.77
CA LYS A 66 6.07 -11.55 21.47
C LYS A 66 4.93 -10.54 21.47
N ILE A 67 4.76 -9.77 22.55
CA ILE A 67 3.62 -8.85 22.71
C ILE A 67 3.68 -7.71 21.69
N SER A 68 4.79 -6.98 21.65
CA SER A 68 4.96 -5.87 20.69
C SER A 68 4.87 -6.34 19.24
N SER A 69 5.38 -7.54 18.93
CA SER A 69 5.24 -8.13 17.60
C SER A 69 3.78 -8.43 17.29
N LEU A 70 3.00 -8.99 18.22
CA LEU A 70 1.58 -9.26 17.99
C LEU A 70 0.80 -7.98 17.64
N PHE A 71 1.05 -6.88 18.36
CA PHE A 71 0.47 -5.58 18.01
C PHE A 71 0.94 -5.10 16.64
N HIS A 72 2.22 -5.24 16.31
CA HIS A 72 2.75 -4.86 15.00
C HIS A 72 2.12 -5.69 13.86
N TYR A 73 1.89 -6.99 14.07
CA TYR A 73 1.15 -7.83 13.13
C TYR A 73 -0.26 -7.28 12.91
N GLY A 74 -0.99 -6.96 13.99
CA GLY A 74 -2.32 -6.36 13.89
C GLY A 74 -2.32 -5.06 13.11
N VAL A 75 -1.38 -4.16 13.39
CA VAL A 75 -1.24 -2.87 12.68
C VAL A 75 -0.87 -3.09 11.21
N ALA A 76 0.09 -3.97 10.92
CA ALA A 76 0.53 -4.26 9.56
C ALA A 76 -0.61 -4.83 8.71
N TYR A 77 -1.32 -5.84 9.21
CA TYR A 77 -2.48 -6.39 8.51
C TYR A 77 -3.64 -5.40 8.46
N GLY A 78 -3.81 -4.55 9.46
CA GLY A 78 -4.76 -3.43 9.42
C GLY A 78 -4.47 -2.47 8.27
N PHE A 79 -3.21 -2.08 8.05
CA PHE A 79 -2.82 -1.24 6.91
C PHE A 79 -2.96 -1.94 5.56
N ILE A 80 -2.60 -3.23 5.48
CA ILE A 80 -2.80 -4.01 4.25
C ILE A 80 -4.28 -4.08 3.90
N PHE A 81 -5.12 -4.38 4.90
CA PHE A 81 -6.56 -4.44 4.72
C PHE A 81 -7.14 -3.08 4.34
N TYR A 82 -6.74 -2.01 5.03
CA TYR A 82 -7.12 -0.63 4.71
C TYR A 82 -6.78 -0.28 3.25
N LEU A 83 -5.58 -0.63 2.79
CA LEU A 83 -5.19 -0.42 1.38
C LEU A 83 -6.13 -1.17 0.42
N LEU A 84 -6.47 -2.41 0.72
CA LEU A 84 -7.37 -3.20 -0.12
C LEU A 84 -8.79 -2.62 -0.15
N VAL A 85 -9.35 -2.22 1.00
CA VAL A 85 -10.66 -1.55 1.08
C VAL A 85 -10.65 -0.28 0.24
N ASN A 86 -9.65 0.60 0.41
CA ASN A 86 -9.56 1.82 -0.36
C ASN A 86 -9.41 1.56 -1.88
N LEU A 87 -8.69 0.50 -2.27
CA LEU A 87 -8.60 0.12 -3.67
C LEU A 87 -9.97 -0.28 -4.23
N VAL A 88 -10.73 -1.08 -3.48
CA VAL A 88 -12.10 -1.48 -3.86
C VAL A 88 -13.02 -0.26 -3.95
N ASP A 89 -12.99 0.63 -2.96
CA ASP A 89 -13.79 1.85 -2.94
C ASP A 89 -13.49 2.75 -4.14
N VAL A 90 -12.22 2.88 -4.53
CA VAL A 90 -11.81 3.63 -5.72
C VAL A 90 -12.37 2.98 -6.98
N LEU A 91 -12.33 1.65 -7.10
CA LEU A 91 -12.86 0.93 -8.25
C LEU A 91 -14.39 1.08 -8.33
N GLU A 92 -15.13 0.87 -7.23
CA GLU A 92 -16.60 1.06 -7.17
C GLU A 92 -17.00 2.55 -7.34
N GLY A 93 -16.12 3.47 -6.93
CA GLY A 93 -16.30 4.91 -7.07
C GLY A 93 -16.14 5.41 -8.51
N LEU A 94 -15.25 4.79 -9.29
CA LEU A 94 -14.86 5.27 -10.63
C LEU A 94 -15.43 4.45 -11.79
N ILE A 95 -15.60 3.14 -11.63
CA ILE A 95 -16.04 2.23 -12.69
C ILE A 95 -17.56 1.98 -12.57
N PRO A 96 -18.36 2.34 -13.59
CA PRO A 96 -19.79 2.05 -13.57
C PRO A 96 -20.08 0.55 -13.47
N ASN A 97 -21.05 0.18 -12.64
CA ASN A 97 -21.50 -1.21 -12.42
C ASN A 97 -20.43 -2.17 -11.87
N PHE A 98 -19.28 -1.67 -11.41
CA PHE A 98 -18.32 -2.48 -10.69
C PHE A 98 -18.75 -2.60 -9.23
N HIS A 99 -18.97 -3.83 -8.78
CA HIS A 99 -19.25 -4.15 -7.39
C HIS A 99 -18.47 -5.40 -6.99
N LEU A 100 -17.71 -5.32 -5.91
CA LEU A 100 -16.92 -6.45 -5.46
C LEU A 100 -17.80 -7.48 -4.73
N LEU A 101 -17.98 -8.66 -5.33
CA LEU A 101 -18.60 -9.83 -4.69
C LEU A 101 -19.95 -9.53 -4.00
N ASP A 102 -20.84 -8.84 -4.71
CA ASP A 102 -22.15 -8.44 -4.17
C ASP A 102 -22.99 -9.61 -3.66
N GLY A 103 -23.66 -9.37 -2.52
CA GLY A 103 -24.49 -10.37 -1.85
C GLY A 103 -23.70 -11.45 -1.10
N ASN A 104 -22.37 -11.35 -1.03
CA ASN A 104 -21.52 -12.29 -0.31
C ASN A 104 -20.92 -11.67 0.96
N ILE A 105 -20.73 -12.50 1.99
CA ILE A 105 -20.05 -12.12 3.24
C ILE A 105 -18.65 -11.54 3.00
N ILE A 106 -17.92 -12.02 1.99
CA ILE A 106 -16.59 -11.51 1.65
C ILE A 106 -16.67 -10.10 1.08
N GLY A 107 -17.63 -9.80 0.20
CA GLY A 107 -17.84 -8.45 -0.31
C GLY A 107 -18.20 -7.47 0.81
N ASN A 108 -19.02 -7.91 1.76
CA ASN A 108 -19.37 -7.11 2.95
C ASN A 108 -18.20 -6.82 3.87
N LEU A 109 -17.09 -7.57 3.82
CA LEU A 109 -15.88 -7.22 4.58
C LEU A 109 -15.22 -5.96 4.04
N PHE A 110 -15.37 -5.65 2.76
CA PHE A 110 -14.75 -4.47 2.14
C PHE A 110 -15.64 -3.21 2.20
N ARG A 111 -16.70 -3.20 3.03
CA ARG A 111 -17.69 -2.12 3.11
C ARG A 111 -17.93 -1.65 4.53
#